data_AF-A0A9X4SGY6-F1
#
_entry.id   AF-A0A9X4SGY6-F1
#
_cell.length_a   1.000
_cell.length_b   1.000
_cell.length_c   1.000
_cell.angle_alpha   90.00
_cell.angle_beta   90.00
_cell.angle_gamma   90.00
#
_symmetry.space_group_name_H-M   'P 1'
#
loop_
_entity.id
_entity.type
_entity.pdbx_description
1 polymer ?
#
loop_
_entity_poly.entity_id
_entity_poly.type
_entity_poly.pdbx_seq_one_letter_code
_entity_poly.pdbx_strand_id
1 'polypeptide(L)' 'MATKAKAATYEPTTWADGDVITAEKLNKLETGVANEQAGPTGPAGLGIKALALTTTDGKVTSGTVTFTDDTTAAVTVTEA' A
#
# COMPACT_ATOMS: atom_id res chain seq x y z
N MET A 1 16.35 26.26 4.43
CA MET A 1 16.22 25.99 5.88
C MET A 1 14.74 25.74 6.18
N ALA A 2 14.26 24.51 5.99
CA ALA A 2 12.89 24.18 6.41
C ALA A 2 12.92 23.99 7.93
N THR A 3 12.43 24.97 8.67
CA THR A 3 12.20 24.82 10.11
C THR A 3 11.11 23.78 10.29
N LYS A 4 11.49 22.53 10.57
CA LYS A 4 10.57 21.54 11.15
C LYS A 4 10.00 22.19 12.41
N ALA A 5 8.70 22.49 12.38
CA ALA A 5 7.99 22.95 13.56
C ALA A 5 8.27 21.96 14.70
N LYS A 6 8.72 22.48 15.85
CA LYS A 6 8.84 21.73 17.09
C LYS A 6 7.50 21.03 17.31
N ALA A 7 7.48 19.70 17.22
CA ALA A 7 6.29 18.93 17.55
C ALA A 7 5.87 19.34 18.97
N ALA A 8 4.73 20.03 19.10
CA ALA A 8 4.08 20.15 20.38
C ALA A 8 3.88 18.71 20.87
N THR A 9 4.35 18.40 22.07
CA THR A 9 4.25 17.07 22.67
C THR A 9 2.78 16.68 22.67
N TYR A 10 2.40 15.72 21.83
CA TYR A 10 1.03 15.23 21.77
C TYR A 10 0.76 14.41 23.03
N GLU A 11 -0.17 14.87 23.86
CA GLU A 11 -0.71 14.07 24.96
C GLU A 11 -2.05 13.49 24.51
N PRO A 12 -2.33 12.19 24.49
CA PRO A 12 -3.63 11.67 24.09
C PRO A 12 -4.76 12.15 25.02
N THR A 13 -5.99 12.31 24.49
CA THR A 13 -7.17 12.49 25.34
C THR A 13 -7.73 11.12 25.71
N THR A 14 -7.83 10.83 27.01
CA THR A 14 -8.61 9.68 27.50
C THR A 14 -10.07 10.13 27.59
N TRP A 15 -10.96 9.41 26.91
CA TRP A 15 -12.38 9.75 26.84
C TRP A 15 -13.20 8.87 27.77
N ALA A 16 -14.19 9.46 28.43
CA ALA A 16 -15.22 8.76 29.19
C ALA A 16 -16.60 8.99 28.57
N ASP A 17 -17.53 8.07 28.83
CA ASP A 17 -18.92 8.23 28.40
C ASP A 17 -19.52 9.51 28.98
N GLY A 18 -20.18 10.29 28.12
CA GLY A 18 -20.74 11.58 28.48
C GLY A 18 -19.77 12.77 28.37
N ASP A 19 -18.52 12.55 27.97
CA ASP A 19 -17.58 13.64 27.72
C ASP A 19 -18.06 14.56 26.59
N VAL A 20 -17.99 15.87 26.83
CA VAL A 20 -18.24 16.88 25.81
C VAL A 20 -17.04 16.94 24.85
N ILE A 21 -17.33 16.81 23.56
CA ILE A 21 -16.37 17.06 22.48
C ILE A 21 -16.22 18.57 22.29
N THR A 22 -15.01 19.09 22.49
CA THR A 22 -14.71 20.52 22.30
C THR A 22 -13.81 20.72 21.09
N ALA A 23 -13.82 21.94 20.53
CA ALA A 23 -12.91 22.31 19.44
C ALA A 23 -11.43 22.07 19.82
N GLU A 24 -11.07 22.32 21.07
CA GLU A 24 -9.73 22.01 21.60
C GLU A 24 -9.40 20.51 21.53
N LYS A 25 -10.34 19.64 21.96
CA LYS A 25 -10.14 18.18 21.90
C LYS A 25 -10.09 17.67 20.45
N LEU A 26 -10.81 18.31 19.51
CA LEU A 26 -10.76 17.99 18.07
C LEU A 26 -9.44 18.42 17.43
N ASN A 27 -9.01 19.67 17.62
CA ASN A 27 -7.74 20.19 17.10
C ASN A 27 -6.54 19.37 17.60
N LYS A 28 -6.64 18.87 18.83
CA LYS A 28 -5.66 17.97 19.43
C LYS A 28 -5.61 16.61 18.74
N LEU A 29 -6.76 16.03 18.39
CA LEU A 29 -6.84 14.80 17.60
C LEU A 29 -6.24 15.02 16.20
N GLU A 30 -6.61 16.10 15.52
CA GLU A 30 -6.08 16.46 14.19
C GLU A 30 -4.55 16.57 14.20
N THR A 31 -3.99 17.18 15.24
CA THR A 31 -2.54 17.26 15.44
C THR A 31 -1.91 15.88 15.71
N GLY A 32 -2.58 15.04 16.51
CA GLY A 32 -2.11 13.69 16.85
C GLY A 32 -2.11 12.71 15.68
N VAL A 33 -3.06 12.83 14.75
CA VAL A 33 -3.19 11.92 13.59
C VAL A 33 -2.49 12.43 12.33
N ALA A 34 -2.00 13.68 12.31
CA ALA A 34 -1.36 14.28 11.14
C ALA A 34 -0.17 13.47 10.59
N ASN A 35 0.55 12.75 11.45
CA ASN A 35 1.69 11.90 11.05
C ASN A 35 1.31 10.44 10.76
N GLU A 36 0.11 9.99 11.14
CA GLU A 36 -0.36 8.60 11.04
C GLU A 36 -1.25 8.36 9.81
N GLN A 37 -1.41 9.37 8.95
CA GLN A 37 -2.24 9.28 7.75
C GLN A 37 -1.60 8.46 6.62
N ALA A 38 -0.33 8.05 6.77
CA ALA A 38 0.33 7.13 5.86
C ALA A 38 0.10 5.69 6.33
N GLY A 39 -0.58 4.89 5.51
CA GLY A 39 -0.63 3.44 5.72
C GLY A 39 0.76 2.80 5.61
N PRO A 40 0.92 1.55 6.08
CA PRO A 40 2.18 0.84 5.91
C PRO A 40 2.55 0.74 4.43
N THR A 41 3.85 0.78 4.14
CA THR A 41 4.35 0.48 2.80
C THR A 41 3.80 -0.88 2.36
N GLY A 42 3.26 -0.95 1.15
CA GLY A 42 2.81 -2.22 0.58
C GLY A 42 3.96 -3.24 0.43
N PRO A 43 3.64 -4.53 0.21
CA PRO A 43 4.66 -5.53 -0.06
C PRO A 43 5.46 -5.18 -1.32
N ALA A 44 6.70 -5.64 -1.39
CA ALA A 44 7.50 -5.52 -2.60
C ALA A 44 6.82 -6.25 -3.77
N GLY A 45 6.86 -5.65 -4.97
CA GLY A 45 6.37 -6.30 -6.18
C GLY A 45 7.23 -7.53 -6.54
N LEU A 46 6.60 -8.53 -7.17
CA LEU A 46 7.30 -9.70 -7.69
C LEU A 46 7.93 -9.41 -9.04
N GLY A 47 9.17 -9.85 -9.23
CA GLY A 47 9.84 -9.82 -10.53
C GLY A 47 9.46 -11.03 -11.38
N ILE A 48 9.77 -10.97 -12.68
CA ILE A 48 9.69 -12.13 -13.57
C ILE A 48 11.00 -12.91 -13.47
N LYS A 49 10.91 -14.18 -13.09
CA LYS A 49 12.04 -15.13 -13.06
C LYS A 49 12.18 -15.86 -14.41
N ALA A 50 11.07 -16.32 -14.97
CA ALA A 50 11.03 -17.00 -16.26
C ALA A 50 9.69 -16.78 -16.97
N LEU A 51 9.70 -16.93 -18.30
CA LEU A 51 8.52 -16.94 -19.14
C LEU A 51 8.62 -18.11 -20.13
N ALA A 52 7.70 -19.06 -20.01
CA ALA A 52 7.53 -20.14 -20.98
C ALA A 52 6.39 -19.79 -21.93
N LEU A 53 6.66 -19.81 -23.24
CA LEU A 53 5.66 -19.57 -24.27
C LEU A 53 5.18 -20.89 -24.88
N THR A 54 3.88 -20.96 -25.14
CA THR A 54 3.26 -22.04 -25.89
C THR A 54 3.00 -21.55 -27.31
N THR A 55 3.46 -22.31 -28.29
CA THR A 55 3.17 -22.05 -29.69
C THR A 55 2.34 -23.15 -30.31
N THR A 56 1.41 -22.77 -31.18
CA THR A 56 0.63 -23.65 -32.04
C THR A 56 0.74 -23.11 -33.46
N ASP A 57 1.12 -23.95 -34.43
CA ASP A 57 1.29 -23.54 -35.83
C ASP A 57 2.19 -22.31 -36.03
N GLY A 58 3.24 -22.20 -35.22
CA GLY A 58 4.20 -21.08 -35.26
C GLY A 58 3.69 -19.78 -34.63
N LYS A 59 2.47 -19.74 -34.10
CA LYS A 59 1.90 -18.59 -33.37
C LYS A 59 1.97 -18.82 -31.86
N VAL A 60 2.22 -17.77 -31.08
CA VAL A 60 2.13 -17.84 -29.62
C VAL A 60 0.65 -17.83 -29.21
N THR A 61 0.21 -18.86 -28.50
CA THR A 61 -1.20 -19.00 -28.08
C THR A 61 -1.41 -18.78 -26.58
N SER A 62 -0.38 -19.01 -25.78
CA SER A 62 -0.42 -18.83 -24.33
C SER A 62 0.99 -18.80 -23.75
N GLY A 63 1.09 -18.62 -22.45
CA GLY A 63 2.34 -18.83 -21.73
C GLY A 63 2.12 -19.07 -20.25
N THR A 64 3.21 -19.37 -19.55
CA THR A 64 3.26 -19.41 -18.09
C THR A 64 4.40 -18.51 -17.64
N VAL A 65 4.09 -17.56 -16.77
CA VAL A 65 5.10 -16.75 -16.09
C VAL A 65 5.44 -17.40 -14.77
N THR A 66 6.73 -17.43 -14.44
CA THR A 66 7.24 -17.80 -13.12
C THR A 66 7.80 -16.54 -12.48
N PHE A 67 7.33 -16.22 -11.27
CA PHE A 67 7.75 -15.05 -10.52
C PHE A 67 9.02 -15.35 -9.70
N THR A 68 9.63 -14.31 -9.15
CA THR A 68 10.84 -14.42 -8.31
C THR A 68 10.65 -15.28 -7.06
N ASP A 69 9.41 -15.46 -6.59
CA ASP A 69 9.04 -16.32 -5.46
C ASP A 69 8.62 -17.75 -5.87
N ASP A 70 8.87 -18.13 -7.12
CA ASP A 70 8.52 -19.44 -7.71
C ASP A 70 7.02 -19.69 -7.88
N THR A 71 6.16 -18.72 -7.57
CA THR A 71 4.75 -18.79 -7.96
C THR A 71 4.61 -18.66 -9.48
N THR A 72 3.51 -19.18 -10.02
CA THR A 72 3.24 -19.14 -11.45
C THR A 72 1.87 -18.57 -11.76
N ALA A 73 1.75 -17.94 -12.92
CA ALA A 73 0.48 -17.49 -13.46
C ALA A 73 0.38 -17.77 -14.97
N ALA A 74 -0.84 -17.95 -15.45
CA ALA A 74 -1.10 -18.10 -16.87
C ALA A 74 -1.02 -16.75 -17.58
N VAL A 75 -0.40 -16.74 -18.76
CA VAL A 75 -0.42 -15.63 -19.71
C VAL A 75 -1.40 -16.00 -20.83
N THR A 76 -2.45 -15.21 -20.97
CA THR A 76 -3.46 -15.37 -22.04
C THR A 76 -3.11 -14.47 -23.22
N VAL A 77 -3.06 -15.05 -24.42
CA VAL A 77 -2.96 -14.27 -25.66
C VAL A 77 -4.36 -13.97 -26.16
N THR A 78 -4.65 -12.70 -26.45
CA THR A 78 -5.89 -12.27 -27.11
C THR A 78 -5.49 -11.67 -28.46
N GLU A 79 -6.04 -12.23 -29.54
CA GLU A 79 -5.86 -11.70 -30.89
C GLU A 79 -6.81 -10.50 -31.09
N ALA A 80 -6.33 -9.46 -31.78
CA ALA A 80 -7.10 -8.26 -32.11
C ALA A 80 -7.82 -8.39 -33.45
#